data_AF-A0A2E3EST6-F1
#
_entry.id   AF-A0A2E3EST6-F1
#
_cell.length_a   1.000
_cell.length_b   1.000
_cell.length_c   1.000
_cell.angle_alpha   90.00
_cell.angle_beta   90.00
_cell.angle_gamma   90.00
#
_symmetry.space_group_name_H-M   'P 1'
#
loop_
_entity.id
_entity.type
_entity.pdbx_description
1 polymer ?
#
loop_
_entity_poly.entity_id
_entity_poly.type
_entity_poly.pdbx_seq_one_letter_code
_entity_poly.pdbx_strand_id
1 'polypeptide(L)'
;MSPNKPIRKVFTLPADVAADIERAAARWEVSEAEAIRRLLVEGLRSLGKPEVLLERCRDALAEGRSFGWILANIVDGHPRLVSYSLNDGRLVITLTGNCLVTYDEASGAWDVRRGA
;
A
#
# COMPACT_ATOMS: atom_id res chain seq x y z
N MET A 1 30.81 5.06 4.75
CA MET A 1 29.86 4.07 4.21
C MET A 1 29.86 2.87 5.13
N SER A 2 28.78 2.61 5.86
CA SER A 2 28.65 1.37 6.63
C SER A 2 28.48 0.21 5.65
N PRO A 3 29.21 -0.91 5.80
CA PRO A 3 29.03 -2.08 4.94
C PRO A 3 27.59 -2.57 5.02
N ASN A 4 27.01 -2.92 3.88
CA ASN A 4 25.63 -3.40 3.78
C ASN A 4 25.52 -4.77 4.46
N LYS A 5 25.23 -4.78 5.77
CA LYS A 5 25.18 -5.99 6.58
C LYS A 5 23.97 -6.82 6.13
N PRO A 6 24.14 -8.10 5.75
CA PRO A 6 23.01 -8.94 5.36
C PRO A 6 22.08 -9.14 6.57
N ILE A 7 20.78 -8.88 6.37
CA ILE A 7 19.73 -9.12 7.36
C ILE A 7 18.98 -10.39 6.95
N ARG A 8 18.92 -11.38 7.84
CA ARG A 8 18.10 -12.58 7.67
C ARG A 8 16.81 -12.44 8.48
N LYS A 9 15.66 -12.62 7.82
CA LYS A 9 14.35 -12.72 8.47
C LYS A 9 13.76 -14.10 8.15
N VAL A 10 13.16 -14.73 9.15
CA VAL A 10 12.46 -16.02 9.01
C VAL A 10 11.01 -15.78 9.37
N PHE A 11 10.09 -16.30 8.56
CA PHE A 11 8.65 -16.11 8.70
C PHE A 11 7.94 -17.44 8.41
N THR A 12 6.81 -17.64 9.08
CA THR A 12 5.89 -18.75 8.79
C THR A 12 4.83 -18.23 7.81
N LEU A 13 4.61 -18.97 6.73
CA LEU A 13 3.64 -18.60 5.69
C LEU A 13 2.42 -19.52 5.74
N PRO A 14 1.23 -18.99 5.44
CA PRO A 14 0.08 -19.81 5.07
C PRO A 14 0.40 -20.72 3.87
N ALA A 15 -0.19 -21.91 3.83
CA ALA A 15 0.11 -22.92 2.82
C ALA A 15 -0.26 -22.48 1.39
N ASP A 16 -1.34 -21.71 1.26
CA ASP A 16 -1.77 -21.08 0.01
C ASP A 16 -0.75 -20.07 -0.50
N VAL A 17 -0.22 -19.21 0.39
CA VAL A 17 0.84 -18.25 0.04
C VAL A 17 2.13 -18.95 -0.37
N ALA A 18 2.49 -20.05 0.29
CA ALA A 18 3.64 -20.88 -0.10
C ALA A 18 3.46 -21.45 -1.51
N ALA A 19 2.27 -21.99 -1.81
CA ALA A 19 1.95 -22.50 -3.14
C ALA A 19 1.99 -21.40 -4.22
N ASP A 20 1.58 -20.17 -3.90
CA ASP A 20 1.72 -19.02 -4.82
C ASP A 20 3.17 -18.68 -5.11
N ILE A 21 4.04 -18.73 -4.10
CA ILE A 21 5.48 -18.52 -4.25
C ILE A 21 6.10 -19.59 -5.15
N GLU A 22 5.75 -20.86 -4.94
CA GLU A 22 6.23 -21.98 -5.78
C GLU A 22 5.81 -21.80 -7.24
N ARG A 23 4.54 -21.42 -7.48
CA ARG A 23 4.03 -21.12 -8.82
C ARG A 23 4.77 -19.96 -9.48
N ALA A 24 5.04 -18.90 -8.73
CA ALA A 24 5.79 -17.74 -9.22
C ALA A 24 7.24 -18.11 -9.55
N ALA A 25 7.91 -18.89 -8.69
CA ALA A 25 9.26 -19.37 -8.88
C ALA A 25 9.39 -20.22 -10.16
N ALA A 26 8.46 -21.16 -10.35
CA ALA A 26 8.40 -21.99 -11.55
C ALA A 26 8.16 -21.15 -12.82
N ARG A 27 7.20 -20.22 -12.78
CA ARG A 27 6.89 -19.33 -13.91
C ARG A 27 8.06 -18.43 -14.32
N TRP A 28 8.85 -17.98 -13.35
CA TRP A 28 9.98 -17.08 -13.59
C TRP A 28 11.32 -17.80 -13.76
N GLU A 29 11.33 -19.14 -13.64
CA GLU A 29 12.53 -19.97 -13.69
C GLU A 29 13.61 -19.50 -12.70
N VAL A 30 13.22 -19.20 -11.47
CA VAL A 30 14.12 -18.77 -10.38
C VAL A 30 13.89 -19.59 -9.11
N SER A 31 14.83 -19.52 -8.16
CA SER A 31 14.63 -20.08 -6.81
C SER A 31 13.46 -19.40 -6.07
N GLU A 32 12.81 -20.11 -5.15
CA GLU A 32 11.77 -19.54 -4.28
C GLU A 32 12.24 -18.29 -3.51
N ALA A 33 13.49 -18.27 -3.04
CA ALA A 33 14.03 -17.11 -2.33
C ALA A 33 14.06 -15.85 -3.20
N GLU A 34 14.42 -15.99 -4.48
CA GLU A 34 14.38 -14.88 -5.44
C GLU A 34 12.95 -14.51 -5.83
N ALA A 35 12.04 -15.49 -5.95
CA ALA A 35 10.63 -15.22 -6.19
C ALA A 35 10.02 -14.42 -5.03
N ILE A 36 10.27 -14.82 -3.77
CA ILE A 36 9.86 -14.08 -2.56
C ILE A 36 10.43 -12.67 -2.60
N ARG A 37 11.72 -12.50 -2.91
CA ARG A 37 12.33 -11.17 -2.99
C ARG A 37 11.61 -10.29 -4.01
N ARG A 38 11.32 -10.81 -5.20
CA ARG A 38 10.61 -10.07 -6.25
C ARG A 38 9.17 -9.72 -5.83
N LEU A 39 8.42 -10.69 -5.31
CA LEU A 39 7.06 -10.49 -4.80
C LEU A 39 7.02 -9.46 -3.67
N LEU A 40 7.98 -9.49 -2.74
CA LEU A 40 8.08 -8.49 -1.67
C LEU A 40 8.38 -7.10 -2.22
N VAL A 41 9.33 -6.98 -3.15
CA VAL A 41 9.66 -5.69 -3.77
C VAL A 41 8.46 -5.15 -4.55
N GLU A 42 7.77 -6.01 -5.29
CA GLU A 42 6.59 -5.64 -6.07
C GLU A 42 5.42 -5.25 -5.16
N GLY A 43 5.16 -6.02 -4.09
CA GLY A 43 4.16 -5.72 -3.09
C GLY A 43 4.44 -4.40 -2.37
N LEU A 44 5.69 -4.15 -1.95
CA LEU A 44 6.07 -2.88 -1.33
C LEU A 44 5.97 -1.69 -2.30
N ARG A 45 6.34 -1.88 -3.58
CA ARG A 45 6.16 -0.86 -4.62
C ARG A 45 4.67 -0.59 -4.87
N SER A 46 3.85 -1.63 -4.89
CA SER A 46 2.40 -1.56 -5.03
C SER A 46 1.75 -0.79 -3.88
N LEU A 47 2.13 -1.10 -2.63
CA LEU A 47 1.64 -0.40 -1.44
C LEU A 47 2.01 1.08 -1.41
N GLY A 48 3.04 1.50 -2.16
CA GLY A 48 3.40 2.91 -2.32
C GLY A 48 2.68 3.62 -3.48
N LYS A 49 1.78 2.95 -4.21
CA LYS A 49 1.02 3.57 -5.28
C LYS A 49 -0.20 4.31 -4.71
N PRO A 50 -0.37 5.60 -5.00
CA PRO A 50 -1.53 6.37 -4.57
C PRO A 50 -2.86 5.75 -5.01
N GLU A 51 -2.88 5.05 -6.14
CA GLU A 51 -4.07 4.40 -6.70
C GLU A 51 -4.51 3.22 -5.84
N VAL A 52 -3.54 2.44 -5.33
CA VAL A 52 -3.81 1.32 -4.42
C VAL A 52 -4.29 1.84 -3.07
N LEU A 53 -3.74 2.96 -2.59
CA LEU A 53 -4.24 3.63 -1.40
C LEU A 53 -5.70 4.08 -1.59
N LEU A 54 -5.99 4.78 -2.69
CA LEU A 54 -7.33 5.25 -3.02
C LEU A 54 -8.32 4.09 -3.08
N GLU A 55 -7.99 3.00 -3.78
CA GLU A 55 -8.84 1.83 -3.91
C GLU A 55 -9.18 1.23 -2.54
N ARG A 56 -8.18 1.01 -1.68
CA ARG A 56 -8.39 0.50 -0.32
C ARG A 56 -9.28 1.43 0.52
N CYS A 57 -9.07 2.74 0.43
CA CYS A 57 -9.90 3.71 1.15
C CYS A 57 -11.35 3.72 0.63
N ARG A 58 -11.53 3.65 -0.69
CA ARG A 58 -12.84 3.59 -1.34
C ARG A 58 -13.60 2.33 -0.93
N ASP A 59 -12.95 1.18 -0.97
CA ASP A 59 -13.55 -0.10 -0.64
C ASP A 59 -13.94 -0.15 0.84
N ALA A 60 -13.07 0.32 1.74
CA ALA A 60 -13.39 0.46 3.16
C ALA A 60 -14.60 1.39 3.40
N LEU A 61 -14.70 2.51 2.69
CA LEU A 61 -15.85 3.41 2.79
C LEU A 61 -17.13 2.74 2.27
N ALA A 62 -17.05 1.99 1.17
CA ALA A 62 -18.16 1.22 0.61
C ALA A 62 -18.64 0.09 1.56
N GLU A 63 -17.74 -0.47 2.36
CA GLU A 63 -18.06 -1.40 3.45
C GLU A 63 -18.64 -0.71 4.70
N GLY A 64 -18.81 0.62 4.68
CA GLY A 64 -19.34 1.40 5.80
C GLY A 64 -18.32 1.67 6.91
N ARG A 65 -17.01 1.57 6.63
CA ARG A 65 -15.97 1.96 7.59
C ARG A 65 -15.93 3.47 7.74
N SER A 66 -15.75 3.95 8.98
CA SER A 66 -15.60 5.38 9.27
C SER A 66 -14.25 5.92 8.81
N PHE A 67 -14.14 7.24 8.62
CA PHE A 67 -12.85 7.87 8.33
C PHE A 67 -11.80 7.59 9.41
N GLY A 68 -12.19 7.58 10.70
CA GLY A 68 -11.27 7.24 11.77
C GLY A 68 -10.69 5.83 11.61
N TRP A 69 -11.50 4.86 11.18
CA TRP A 69 -11.02 3.52 10.89
C TRP A 69 -10.08 3.49 9.67
N ILE A 70 -10.46 4.17 8.59
CA ILE A 70 -9.65 4.26 7.37
C ILE A 70 -8.28 4.88 7.66
N LEU A 71 -8.25 5.97 8.44
CA LEU A 71 -7.02 6.64 8.84
C LEU A 71 -6.10 5.68 9.59
N ALA A 72 -6.62 5.06 10.66
CA ALA A 72 -5.83 4.19 11.53
C ALA A 72 -5.35 2.88 10.87
N ASN A 73 -6.11 2.31 9.92
CA ASN A 73 -5.83 0.97 9.38
C ASN A 73 -5.30 0.97 7.95
N ILE A 74 -5.43 2.08 7.23
CA ILE A 74 -5.01 2.17 5.83
C ILE A 74 -4.00 3.30 5.67
N VAL A 75 -4.34 4.51 6.10
CA VAL A 75 -3.55 5.71 5.81
C VAL A 75 -2.27 5.74 6.65
N ASP A 76 -2.36 5.54 7.96
CA ASP A 76 -1.22 5.63 8.89
C ASP A 76 -0.09 4.64 8.54
N GLY A 77 -0.45 3.48 7.99
CA GLY A 77 0.52 2.46 7.55
C GLY A 77 1.11 2.70 6.15
N HIS A 78 0.68 3.75 5.44
CA HIS A 78 1.09 3.95 4.05
C HIS A 78 2.55 4.44 3.98
N PRO A 79 3.43 3.76 3.22
CA PRO A 79 4.88 4.00 3.25
C PRO A 79 5.32 5.38 2.72
N ARG A 80 4.40 6.09 2.04
CA ARG A 80 4.65 7.43 1.49
C ARG A 80 3.85 8.52 2.19
N LEU A 81 3.14 8.22 3.28
CA LEU A 81 2.37 9.23 4.01
C LEU A 81 3.27 10.36 4.52
N VAL A 82 2.85 11.59 4.29
CA VAL A 82 3.44 12.81 4.86
C VAL A 82 2.52 13.39 5.93
N SER A 83 1.24 13.53 5.59
CA SER A 83 0.20 14.03 6.49
C SER A 83 -1.19 13.70 5.95
N TYR A 84 -2.21 13.88 6.77
CA TYR A 84 -3.60 13.91 6.32
C TYR A 84 -4.37 14.99 7.10
N SER A 85 -5.47 15.47 6.51
CA SER A 85 -6.42 16.36 7.16
C SER A 85 -7.83 15.96 6.79
N LEU A 86 -8.73 15.98 7.78
CA LEU A 86 -10.16 15.77 7.59
C LEU A 86 -10.89 17.04 8.05
N ASN A 87 -11.42 17.81 7.10
CA ASN A 87 -12.15 19.05 7.36
C ASN A 87 -13.43 19.07 6.52
N ASP A 88 -14.58 19.36 7.14
CA ASP A 88 -15.86 19.56 6.46
C ASP A 88 -16.21 18.47 5.43
N GLY A 89 -16.10 17.19 5.82
CA GLY A 89 -16.39 16.06 4.93
C GLY A 89 -15.34 15.80 3.84
N ARG A 90 -14.24 16.57 3.83
CA ARG A 90 -13.15 16.41 2.89
C ARG A 90 -11.94 15.80 3.56
N LEU A 91 -11.53 14.63 3.09
CA LEU A 91 -10.27 14.00 3.47
C LEU A 91 -9.20 14.34 2.44
N VAL A 92 -8.07 14.86 2.89
CA VAL A 92 -6.89 15.12 2.06
C VAL A 92 -5.72 14.35 2.65
N ILE A 93 -5.16 13.42 1.89
CA ILE A 93 -3.98 12.65 2.25
C ILE A 93 -2.83 13.15 1.39
N THR A 94 -1.77 13.62 2.05
CA THR A 94 -0.55 14.08 1.39
C THR A 94 0.49 12.98 1.42
N LEU A 95 0.97 12.63 0.23
CA LEU A 95 2.02 11.64 0.02
C LEU A 95 3.29 12.33 -0.47
N THR A 96 4.43 11.65 -0.28
CA THR A 96 5.72 12.11 -0.80
C THR A 96 5.67 12.34 -2.32
N GLY A 97 6.45 13.32 -2.80
CA GLY A 97 6.47 13.69 -4.22
C GLY A 97 5.24 14.48 -4.66
N ASN A 98 4.72 15.36 -3.78
CA ASN A 98 3.58 16.24 -4.04
C ASN A 98 2.33 15.52 -4.56
N CYS A 99 2.11 14.27 -4.13
CA CYS A 99 0.93 13.51 -4.52
C CYS A 99 -0.15 13.63 -3.45
N LEU A 100 -1.37 13.90 -3.86
CA LEU A 100 -2.53 14.03 -2.99
C LEU A 100 -3.56 12.96 -3.36
N VAL A 101 -4.10 12.29 -2.35
CA VAL A 101 -5.31 11.48 -2.48
C VAL A 101 -6.40 12.21 -1.71
N THR A 102 -7.50 12.53 -2.39
CA THR A 102 -8.59 13.30 -1.80
C THR A 102 -9.91 12.58 -1.89
N TYR A 103 -10.72 12.69 -0.85
CA TYR A 103 -12.13 12.37 -0.86
C TYR A 103 -12.95 13.61 -0.53
N ASP A 104 -14.08 13.76 -1.20
CA ASP A 104 -15.05 14.82 -0.98
C ASP A 104 -16.44 14.20 -0.75
N GLU A 105 -16.97 14.32 0.46
CA GLU A 105 -18.27 13.77 0.85
C GLU A 105 -19.43 14.38 0.05
N ALA A 106 -19.35 15.66 -0.32
CA ALA A 106 -20.43 16.32 -1.06
C ALA A 106 -20.61 15.73 -2.46
N SER A 107 -19.52 15.28 -3.08
CA SER A 107 -19.56 14.59 -4.38
C SER A 107 -19.52 13.07 -4.28
N GLY A 108 -19.18 12.52 -3.11
CA GLY A 108 -18.89 11.11 -2.90
C GLY A 108 -17.67 10.62 -3.71
N ALA A 109 -16.82 11.52 -4.20
CA ALA A 109 -15.78 11.20 -5.16
C ALA A 109 -14.38 11.10 -4.53
N TRP A 110 -13.60 10.15 -5.04
CA TRP A 110 -12.17 10.03 -4.78
C TRP A 110 -11.36 10.55 -5.96
N ASP A 111 -10.25 11.24 -5.70
CA ASP A 111 -9.34 11.77 -6.72
C ASP A 111 -7.87 11.59 -6.30
N VAL A 112 -6.98 11.42 -7.30
CA VAL A 112 -5.53 11.41 -7.11
C VAL A 112 -4.94 12.54 -7.94
N ARG A 113 -4.27 13.48 -7.26
CA ARG A 113 -3.52 14.55 -7.91
C ARG A 113 -2.04 14.31 -7.73
N ARG A 114 -1.28 14.54 -8.79
CA ARG A 114 0.19 14.49 -8.76
C ARG A 114 0.70 15.89 -9.08
N GLY A 115 1.46 16.47 -8.16
CA GLY A 115 2.20 17.69 -8.43
C GLY A 115 3.22 17.45 -9.54
N ALA A 116 3.37 18.45 -10.41
CA ALA A 116 4.44 18.50 -11.40
C ALA A 116 5.82 18.61 -10.74
#